data_AF-A0A106ECI2-F1
#
_entry.id   AF-A0A106ECI2-F1
#
_cell.length_a   1.000
_cell.length_b   1.000
_cell.length_c   1.000
_cell.angle_alpha   90.00
_cell.angle_beta   90.00
_cell.angle_gamma   90.00
#
_symmetry.space_group_name_H-M   'P 1'
#
loop_
_entity.id
_entity.type
_entity.pdbx_description
1 polymer ?
#
loop_
_entity_poly.entity_id
_entity_poly.type
_entity_poly.pdbx_seq_one_letter_code
_entity_poly.pdbx_strand_id
1 'polypeptide(L)'
;MKAVLLVSSAVLAMASVSASAQGSITKVENGALVAANGMTVYAFDKDKPNAGTSACTGQCESIWPPYKASATDVPVGPYTIVKRDDGSPQWAYKGKPLYFFAKDMKQGDRNGDNFKNMWHVVTP
;
A
#
# COMPACT_ATOMS: atom_id res chain seq x y z
N MET A 1 -40.99 -57.85 5.47
CA MET A 1 -39.62 -57.28 5.53
C MET A 1 -39.21 -56.86 4.13
N LYS A 2 -39.12 -55.56 3.85
CA LYS A 2 -38.26 -54.95 2.83
C LYS A 2 -38.36 -53.43 3.03
N ALA A 3 -37.28 -52.87 3.56
CA ALA A 3 -37.18 -51.51 4.04
C ALA A 3 -37.14 -50.51 2.87
N VAL A 4 -37.82 -49.37 3.09
CA VAL A 4 -37.71 -48.15 2.30
C VAL A 4 -36.40 -47.46 2.67
N LEU A 5 -35.57 -47.10 1.68
CA LEU A 5 -34.49 -46.13 1.85
C LEU A 5 -34.57 -45.10 0.72
N LEU A 6 -35.05 -43.90 1.09
CA LEU A 6 -35.00 -42.69 0.29
C LEU A 6 -33.55 -42.19 0.26
N VAL A 7 -32.96 -42.08 -0.92
CA VAL A 7 -31.62 -41.49 -1.09
C VAL A 7 -31.78 -40.00 -1.38
N SER A 8 -31.65 -39.18 -0.34
CA SER A 8 -31.48 -37.73 -0.45
C SER A 8 -30.18 -37.41 -1.17
N SER A 9 -30.25 -36.89 -2.39
CA SER A 9 -29.08 -36.34 -3.08
C SER A 9 -28.90 -34.87 -2.68
N ALA A 10 -27.78 -34.61 -2.01
CA ALA A 10 -27.40 -33.31 -1.49
C ALA A 10 -27.14 -32.28 -2.61
N VAL A 11 -27.67 -31.08 -2.44
CA VAL A 11 -27.41 -29.93 -3.33
C VAL A 11 -26.00 -29.42 -3.06
N LEU A 12 -25.09 -29.54 -4.03
CA LEU A 12 -23.79 -28.88 -3.99
C LEU A 12 -24.00 -27.38 -4.22
N ALA A 13 -24.01 -26.59 -3.15
CA ALA A 13 -23.91 -25.14 -3.25
C ALA A 13 -22.50 -24.78 -3.72
N MET A 14 -22.36 -24.35 -4.98
CA MET A 14 -21.15 -23.69 -5.45
C MET A 14 -21.06 -22.32 -4.79
N ALA A 15 -20.24 -22.20 -3.74
CA ALA A 15 -19.85 -20.92 -3.19
C ALA A 15 -18.94 -20.21 -4.21
N SER A 16 -19.51 -19.27 -4.95
CA SER A 16 -18.74 -18.32 -5.76
C SER A 16 -17.87 -17.49 -4.82
N VAL A 17 -16.57 -17.78 -4.79
CA VAL A 17 -15.58 -16.93 -4.15
C VAL A 17 -15.47 -15.67 -4.99
N SER A 18 -16.19 -14.62 -4.59
CA SER A 18 -15.97 -13.28 -5.11
C SER A 18 -14.53 -12.89 -4.77
N ALA A 19 -13.65 -12.90 -5.77
CA ALA A 19 -12.33 -12.28 -5.65
C ALA A 19 -12.58 -10.81 -5.28
N SER A 20 -12.27 -10.44 -4.04
CA SER A 20 -12.29 -9.05 -3.63
C SER A 20 -11.32 -8.30 -4.53
N ALA A 21 -11.79 -7.22 -5.15
CA ALA A 21 -10.93 -6.28 -5.85
C ALA A 21 -9.99 -5.67 -4.79
N GLN A 22 -8.82 -6.27 -4.59
CA GLN A 22 -7.74 -5.62 -3.87
C GLN A 22 -7.45 -4.33 -4.64
N GLY A 23 -7.82 -3.20 -4.04
CA GLY A 23 -7.49 -1.89 -4.59
C GLY A 23 -6.00 -1.85 -4.89
N SER A 24 -5.64 -1.36 -6.08
CA SER A 24 -4.24 -1.27 -6.51
C SER A 24 -3.43 -0.49 -5.47
N ILE A 25 -2.33 -1.07 -4.97
CA ILE A 25 -1.44 -0.44 -3.97
C ILE A 25 -1.02 0.95 -4.45
N THR A 26 -0.57 1.05 -5.69
CA THR A 26 -0.46 2.32 -6.41
C THR A 26 -0.85 2.13 -7.87
N LYS A 27 -0.93 3.23 -8.62
CA LYS A 27 -1.10 3.29 -10.07
C LYS A 27 -0.02 4.18 -10.66
N VAL A 28 0.28 4.01 -11.95
CA VAL A 28 1.16 4.92 -12.68
C VAL A 28 0.33 6.00 -13.35
N GLU A 29 0.57 7.27 -13.01
CA GLU A 29 -0.07 8.42 -13.61
C GLU A 29 0.96 9.49 -13.96
N ASN A 30 0.96 9.92 -15.23
CA ASN A 30 1.92 10.91 -15.76
C ASN A 30 3.39 10.58 -15.41
N GLY A 31 3.76 9.30 -15.44
CA GLY A 31 5.11 8.82 -15.14
C GLY A 31 5.47 8.71 -13.65
N ALA A 32 4.54 8.94 -12.72
CA ALA A 32 4.75 8.78 -11.28
C ALA A 32 3.83 7.72 -10.68
N LEU A 33 4.23 7.15 -9.55
CA LEU A 33 3.34 6.37 -8.71
C LEU A 33 2.40 7.30 -7.93
N VAL A 34 1.11 6.95 -7.95
CA VAL A 34 0.07 7.56 -7.14
C VAL A 34 -0.64 6.48 -6.31
N ALA A 35 -0.97 6.79 -5.06
CA ALA A 35 -1.71 5.89 -4.19
C ALA A 35 -3.13 5.63 -4.72
N ALA A 36 -3.87 4.71 -4.08
CA ALA A 36 -5.24 4.37 -4.46
C ALA A 36 -6.21 5.58 -4.51
N ASN A 37 -5.92 6.65 -3.79
CA ASN A 37 -6.68 7.92 -3.80
C ASN A 37 -6.18 8.93 -4.85
N GLY A 38 -5.23 8.57 -5.73
CA GLY A 38 -4.67 9.43 -6.78
C GLY A 38 -3.64 10.45 -6.31
N MET A 39 -3.25 10.44 -5.03
CA MET A 39 -2.20 11.32 -4.51
C MET A 39 -0.82 10.77 -4.85
N THR A 40 0.11 11.63 -5.26
CA THR A 40 1.51 11.26 -5.53
C THR A 40 2.17 10.69 -4.28
N VAL A 41 2.97 9.64 -4.45
CA VAL A 41 3.79 9.08 -3.37
C VAL A 41 5.28 9.39 -3.58
N TYR A 42 5.97 9.55 -2.46
CA TYR A 42 7.36 9.99 -2.41
C TYR A 42 8.22 8.98 -1.63
N ALA A 43 9.52 8.99 -1.93
CA ALA A 43 10.53 8.27 -1.17
C ALA A 43 11.53 9.24 -0.54
N PHE A 44 12.05 8.86 0.63
CA PHE A 44 13.03 9.63 1.39
C PHE A 44 14.44 9.06 1.20
N ASP A 45 15.42 9.91 0.91
CA ASP A 45 16.81 9.48 0.66
C ASP A 45 17.50 8.91 1.91
N LYS A 46 17.10 9.35 3.10
CA LYS A 46 17.64 8.80 4.35
C LYS A 46 17.12 7.38 4.64
N ASP A 47 16.01 6.98 4.01
CA ASP A 47 15.50 5.62 4.14
C ASP A 47 16.30 4.68 3.24
N LYS A 48 17.00 3.73 3.87
CA LYS A 48 17.77 2.72 3.14
C LYS A 48 16.84 1.63 2.63
N PRO A 49 16.93 1.22 1.34
CA PRO A 49 16.14 0.13 0.81
C PRO A 49 16.29 -1.13 1.68
N ASN A 50 15.17 -1.78 1.98
CA ASN A 50 15.10 -3.04 2.74
C ASN A 50 15.60 -2.98 4.19
N ALA A 51 15.79 -1.79 4.76
CA ALA A 51 16.15 -1.64 6.18
C ALA A 51 15.01 -2.06 7.13
N GLY A 52 13.77 -2.13 6.62
CA GLY A 52 12.61 -2.49 7.43
C GLY A 52 12.19 -1.40 8.44
N THR A 53 12.73 -0.19 8.31
CA THR A 53 12.47 0.97 9.18
C THR A 53 12.48 2.26 8.35
N SER A 54 12.09 3.39 8.96
CA SER A 54 12.25 4.72 8.37
C SER A 54 12.96 5.68 9.32
N ALA A 55 13.78 6.56 8.76
CA ALA A 55 14.37 7.71 9.41
C ALA A 55 13.40 8.91 9.55
N CYS A 56 12.25 8.90 8.88
CA CYS A 56 11.22 9.94 9.01
C CYS A 56 10.30 9.58 10.17
N THR A 57 10.56 10.13 11.37
CA THR A 57 9.75 9.92 12.57
C THR A 57 9.34 11.24 13.23
N GLY A 58 8.34 11.20 14.12
CA GLY A 58 7.89 12.38 14.88
C GLY A 58 7.38 13.48 13.96
N GLN A 59 7.90 14.71 14.09
CA GLN A 59 7.45 15.85 13.28
C GLN A 59 7.65 15.66 11.78
N CYS A 60 8.57 14.78 11.37
CA CYS A 60 8.73 14.45 9.95
C CYS A 60 7.42 13.89 9.36
N GLU A 61 6.70 13.06 10.12
CA GLU A 61 5.46 12.40 9.69
C GLU A 61 4.30 13.39 9.51
N SER A 62 4.31 14.52 10.22
CA SER A 62 3.31 15.58 10.02
C SER A 62 3.45 16.25 8.65
N ILE A 63 4.68 16.35 8.13
CA ILE A 63 4.99 16.95 6.83
C ILE A 63 4.95 15.89 5.72
N TRP A 64 5.37 14.68 6.07
CA TRP A 64 5.45 13.51 5.20
C TRP A 64 4.65 12.35 5.80
N PRO A 65 3.32 12.38 5.72
CA PRO A 65 2.50 11.31 6.28
C PRO A 65 2.84 9.95 5.63
N PRO A 66 3.02 8.88 6.42
CA PRO A 66 3.25 7.55 5.87
C PRO A 66 2.10 7.11 4.96
N TYR A 67 2.41 6.49 3.82
CA TYR A 67 1.39 5.76 3.07
C TYR A 67 1.12 4.43 3.76
N LYS A 68 0.12 4.45 4.66
CA LYS A 68 -0.20 3.32 5.53
C LYS A 68 -0.71 2.12 4.74
N ALA A 69 -0.27 0.94 5.16
CA ALA A 69 -0.87 -0.33 4.77
C ALA A 69 -1.91 -0.75 5.81
N SER A 70 -2.79 -1.69 5.45
CA SER A 70 -3.61 -2.44 6.41
C SER A 70 -2.82 -3.62 6.98
N ALA A 71 -3.20 -4.08 8.18
CA ALA A 71 -2.64 -5.31 8.75
C ALA A 71 -2.97 -6.57 7.92
N THR A 72 -4.01 -6.51 7.09
CA THR A 72 -4.44 -7.60 6.19
C THR A 72 -3.89 -7.45 4.77
N ASP A 73 -3.15 -6.38 4.49
CA ASP A 73 -2.59 -6.18 3.16
C ASP A 73 -1.48 -7.20 2.90
N VAL A 74 -1.45 -7.71 1.66
CA VAL A 74 -0.44 -8.66 1.21
C VAL A 74 0.40 -7.96 0.13
N PRO A 75 1.70 -7.77 0.34
CA PRO A 75 2.57 -7.18 -0.67
C PRO A 75 2.70 -8.11 -1.89
N VAL A 76 2.73 -7.51 -3.08
CA VAL A 76 2.94 -8.20 -4.35
C VAL A 76 3.99 -7.48 -5.19
N GLY A 77 4.70 -8.19 -6.06
CA GLY A 77 5.67 -7.59 -6.96
C GLY A 77 6.76 -6.78 -6.23
N PRO A 78 7.02 -5.51 -6.60
CA PRO A 78 8.07 -4.69 -6.00
C PRO A 78 7.69 -4.08 -4.65
N TYR A 79 6.49 -4.36 -4.13
CA TYR A 79 6.02 -3.79 -2.87
C TYR A 79 6.46 -4.65 -1.68
N THR A 80 6.72 -3.98 -0.56
CA THR A 80 6.90 -4.60 0.75
C THR A 80 6.12 -3.80 1.79
N ILE A 81 5.98 -4.35 2.99
CA ILE A 81 5.41 -3.63 4.14
C ILE A 81 6.52 -3.44 5.17
N VAL A 82 6.72 -2.20 5.58
CA VAL A 82 7.62 -1.82 6.67
C VAL A 82 6.80 -1.63 7.94
N LYS A 83 7.30 -2.17 9.05
CA LYS A 83 6.72 -1.91 10.37
C LYS A 83 7.46 -0.73 10.99
N ARG A 84 6.74 0.37 11.22
CA ARG A 84 7.29 1.57 11.85
C ARG A 84 7.52 1.34 13.34
N ASP A 85 8.28 2.24 13.96
CA ASP A 85 8.62 2.17 15.39
C ASP A 85 7.38 2.22 16.30
N ASP A 86 6.32 2.91 15.86
CA ASP A 86 5.01 2.96 16.54
C ASP A 86 4.15 1.69 16.32
N GLY A 87 4.69 0.72 15.57
CA GLY A 87 4.04 -0.54 15.23
C GLY A 87 3.09 -0.46 14.02
N SER A 88 2.86 0.73 13.46
CA SER A 88 1.97 0.88 12.31
C SER A 88 2.62 0.35 11.01
N PRO A 89 1.84 -0.33 10.15
CA PRO A 89 2.34 -0.82 8.86
C PRO A 89 2.31 0.28 7.79
N GLN A 90 3.36 0.34 6.98
CA GLN A 90 3.54 1.30 5.89
C GLN A 90 3.95 0.59 4.61
N TRP A 91 3.38 1.02 3.48
CA TRP A 91 3.79 0.53 2.17
C TRP A 91 5.19 1.01 1.81
N ALA A 92 5.96 0.12 1.20
CA ALA A 92 7.26 0.41 0.61
C ALA A 92 7.30 -0.07 -0.84
N TYR A 93 8.05 0.65 -1.68
CA TYR A 93 8.29 0.29 -3.08
C TYR A 93 9.79 0.10 -3.31
N LYS A 94 10.17 -1.05 -3.90
CA LYS A 94 11.57 -1.47 -4.05
C LYS A 94 12.37 -1.32 -2.75
N GLY A 95 11.71 -1.64 -1.62
CA GLY A 95 12.29 -1.60 -0.28
C GLY A 95 12.35 -0.23 0.38
N LYS A 96 11.92 0.86 -0.26
CA LYS A 96 11.88 2.21 0.35
C LYS A 96 10.46 2.56 0.83
N PRO A 97 10.26 3.04 2.07
CA PRO A 97 8.96 3.46 2.57
C PRO A 97 8.35 4.59 1.72
N LEU A 98 7.04 4.54 1.51
CA LEU A 98 6.28 5.50 0.71
C LEU A 98 5.58 6.54 1.58
N TYR A 99 5.58 7.78 1.13
CA TYR A 99 5.01 8.93 1.86
C TYR A 99 4.07 9.74 0.98
N PHE A 100 3.11 10.40 1.62
CA PHE A 100 2.43 11.57 1.07
C PHE A 100 3.18 12.84 1.44
N PHE A 101 2.85 13.95 0.79
CA PHE A 101 3.29 15.27 1.19
C PHE A 101 2.12 16.10 1.69
N ALA A 102 2.22 16.66 2.90
CA ALA A 102 1.11 17.36 3.56
C ALA A 102 0.64 18.63 2.85
N LYS A 103 1.41 19.17 1.90
CA LYS A 103 1.02 20.33 1.08
C LYS A 103 0.52 19.98 -0.31
N ASP A 104 0.45 18.70 -0.67
CA ASP A 104 -0.30 18.29 -1.86
C ASP A 104 -1.79 18.30 -1.52
N MET A 105 -2.56 19.08 -2.28
CA MET A 105 -3.97 19.35 -1.99
C MET A 105 -4.91 18.63 -2.95
N LYS A 106 -4.41 18.19 -4.10
CA LYS A 106 -5.18 17.47 -5.11
C LYS A 106 -4.34 16.40 -5.81
N GLN A 107 -5.04 15.49 -6.48
CA GLN A 107 -4.42 14.46 -7.32
C GLN A 107 -3.49 15.08 -8.36
N GLY A 108 -2.35 14.42 -8.58
CA GLY A 108 -1.32 14.88 -9.52
C GLY A 108 -0.43 16.02 -9.00
N ASP A 109 -0.69 16.60 -7.83
CA ASP A 109 0.27 17.51 -7.20
C ASP A 109 1.60 16.79 -6.93
N ARG A 110 2.71 17.50 -7.14
CA ARG A 110 4.08 17.00 -6.94
C ARG A 110 4.93 17.99 -6.13
N ASN A 111 4.30 18.75 -5.22
CA ASN A 111 4.94 19.90 -4.57
C ASN A 111 6.04 19.49 -3.58
N GLY A 112 6.10 18.21 -3.21
CA GLY A 112 7.13 17.65 -2.36
C GLY A 112 8.43 17.29 -3.08
N ASP A 113 8.42 17.26 -4.42
CA ASP A 113 9.58 16.82 -5.18
C ASP A 113 10.79 17.75 -4.95
N ASN A 114 11.97 17.15 -4.81
CA ASN A 114 13.22 17.83 -4.47
C ASN A 114 13.19 18.65 -3.17
N PHE A 115 12.22 18.42 -2.27
CA PHE A 115 12.19 19.13 -0.98
C PHE A 115 13.48 18.84 -0.21
N LYS A 116 14.26 19.89 0.08
CA LYS A 116 15.60 19.80 0.68
C LYS A 116 16.56 18.83 -0.05
N ASN A 117 16.36 18.58 -1.34
CA ASN A 117 17.13 17.64 -2.16
C ASN A 117 17.15 16.19 -1.61
N MET A 118 16.14 15.79 -0.83
CA MET A 118 16.11 14.46 -0.18
C MET A 118 14.80 13.69 -0.41
N TRP A 119 13.81 14.34 -1.01
CA TRP A 119 12.48 13.78 -1.21
C TRP A 119 12.17 13.76 -2.69
N HIS A 120 11.75 12.60 -3.19
CA HIS A 120 11.60 12.38 -4.62
C HIS A 120 10.28 11.69 -4.91
N VAL A 121 9.61 12.13 -5.96
CA VAL A 121 8.47 11.43 -6.53
C VAL A 121 8.91 10.03 -6.95
N VAL A 122 8.13 9.02 -6.55
CA VAL A 122 8.46 7.64 -6.95
C VAL A 122 8.01 7.39 -8.38
N THR A 123 8.92 6.86 -9.18
CA THR A 123 8.67 6.46 -10.57
C THR A 123 8.89 4.94 -10.71
N PRO A 124 8.12 4.24 -11.57
CA PRO A 124 8.22 2.77 -11.74
C PRO A 124 9.57 2.27 -12.26
#